data_AF-A0AAE0BEZ7-F1
#
_entry.id   AF-A0AAE0BEZ7-F1
#
_cell.length_a   1.000
_cell.length_b   1.000
_cell.length_c   1.000
_cell.angle_alpha   90.00
_cell.angle_beta   90.00
_cell.angle_gamma   90.00
#
_symmetry.space_group_name_H-M   'P 1'
#
loop_
_entity.id
_entity.type
_entity.pdbx_description
1 polymer ?
#
loop_
_entity_poly.entity_id
_entity_poly.type
_entity_poly.pdbx_seq_one_letter_code
_entity_poly.pdbx_strand_id
1 'polypeptide(L)'
;MFDVESLQLKMSTDDVGSTYRDFQLDLTDWQTIQHALPVLQPVYDYTRIIQGTKYVTMSLVLPMTAYLIECELDPTVDLVLADGSDCIVSTLLDPRFKNWDFDGCNIYDGGNMTRDRAMSLLRTAWTNFKPTVAAEAARSPAVQASDPRSFGEASFLRKKTGASTPVVKKDQLDCYLSLPQEANEDGFDVMVWWNEKAKDLPDVFRMALQFLGCPATTAGVERTFSAAGRMHDDLRKNTEEDTLEHMLRVRISDCCE
;
A
#
# COMPACT_ATOMS: atom_id res chain seq x y z
N MET A 1 46.02 -5.42 22.42
CA MET A 1 46.94 -4.93 21.38
C MET A 1 46.96 -6.00 20.30
N PHE A 2 45.95 -5.97 19.42
CA PHE A 2 45.86 -6.90 18.30
C PHE A 2 46.41 -6.18 17.08
N ASP A 3 47.39 -6.83 16.47
CA ASP A 3 48.26 -6.30 15.44
C ASP A 3 47.52 -6.25 14.09
N VAL A 4 47.32 -5.03 13.58
CA VAL A 4 46.55 -4.73 12.35
C VAL A 4 47.38 -4.99 11.08
N GLU A 5 48.64 -5.41 11.20
CA GLU A 5 49.53 -5.62 10.05
C GLU A 5 49.50 -7.03 9.42
N SER A 6 48.71 -7.96 9.93
CA SER A 6 48.76 -9.38 9.48
C SER A 6 47.72 -9.78 8.41
N LEU A 7 46.99 -8.84 7.80
CA LEU A 7 46.00 -9.11 6.74
C LEU A 7 46.27 -8.35 5.42
N GLN A 8 47.53 -8.02 5.13
CA GLN A 8 47.91 -7.73 3.73
C GLN A 8 48.09 -9.04 2.98
N LEU A 9 46.97 -9.57 2.47
CA LEU A 9 46.97 -10.55 1.39
C LEU A 9 47.75 -9.92 0.22
N LYS A 10 48.98 -10.36 0.01
CA LYS A 10 49.73 -10.09 -1.22
C LYS A 10 49.04 -10.82 -2.37
N MET A 11 47.96 -10.25 -2.89
CA MET A 11 47.40 -10.67 -4.16
C MET A 11 48.33 -10.17 -5.26
N SER A 12 49.06 -11.10 -5.86
CA SER A 12 49.83 -10.87 -7.08
C SER A 12 48.87 -10.41 -8.18
N THR A 13 49.25 -9.41 -8.98
CA THR A 13 48.44 -8.89 -10.10
C THR A 13 48.11 -9.96 -11.15
N ASP A 14 48.84 -11.06 -11.19
CA ASP A 14 48.58 -12.20 -12.08
C ASP A 14 47.44 -13.11 -11.57
N ASP A 15 47.16 -13.09 -10.26
CA ASP A 15 46.17 -13.97 -9.60
C ASP A 15 44.75 -13.37 -9.63
N VAL A 16 44.65 -12.04 -9.78
CA VAL A 16 43.38 -11.34 -10.04
C VAL A 16 42.86 -11.67 -11.44
N GLY A 17 43.76 -11.80 -12.42
CA GLY A 17 43.39 -12.09 -13.80
C GLY A 17 42.91 -13.53 -14.04
N SER A 18 43.38 -14.51 -13.25
CA SER A 18 42.92 -15.90 -13.31
C SER A 18 41.58 -16.07 -12.60
N THR A 19 41.42 -15.50 -11.41
CA THR A 19 40.15 -15.51 -10.66
C THR A 19 39.01 -14.86 -11.45
N TYR A 20 39.26 -13.79 -12.20
CA TYR A 20 38.24 -13.18 -13.07
C TYR A 20 37.76 -14.09 -14.22
N ARG A 21 38.60 -15.02 -14.71
CA ARG A 21 38.21 -15.97 -15.78
C ARG A 21 37.29 -17.06 -15.26
N ASP A 22 37.47 -17.45 -14.00
CA ASP A 22 36.64 -18.48 -13.36
C ASP A 22 35.22 -18.00 -13.03
N PHE A 23 34.98 -16.69 -13.05
CA PHE A 23 33.64 -16.07 -12.86
C PHE A 23 33.03 -15.50 -14.15
N GLN A 24 33.63 -15.76 -15.32
CA GLN A 24 33.03 -15.36 -16.59
C GLN A 24 31.91 -16.33 -16.96
N LEU A 25 30.70 -15.79 -17.12
CA LEU A 25 29.54 -16.53 -17.62
C LEU A 25 29.87 -17.14 -18.98
N ASP A 26 29.79 -18.46 -19.08
CA ASP A 26 29.96 -19.16 -20.34
C ASP A 26 28.68 -19.11 -21.19
N LEU A 27 28.73 -19.67 -22.40
CA LEU A 27 27.57 -19.67 -23.30
C LEU A 27 26.37 -20.42 -22.71
N THR A 28 26.62 -21.48 -21.93
CA THR A 28 25.60 -22.29 -21.26
C THR A 28 24.95 -21.49 -20.15
N ASP A 29 25.73 -20.72 -19.39
CA ASP A 29 25.22 -19.83 -18.34
C ASP A 29 24.31 -18.76 -18.93
N TRP A 30 24.72 -18.12 -20.02
CA TRP A 30 23.88 -17.12 -20.71
C TRP A 30 22.58 -17.72 -21.26
N GLN A 31 22.63 -18.94 -21.81
CA GLN A 31 21.43 -19.65 -22.26
C GLN A 31 20.51 -20.01 -21.09
N THR A 32 21.10 -20.44 -19.96
CA THR A 32 20.35 -20.74 -18.73
C THR A 32 19.66 -19.50 -18.20
N ILE A 33 20.35 -18.35 -18.17
CA ILE A 33 19.76 -17.06 -17.78
C ILE A 33 18.60 -16.70 -18.71
N GLN A 34 18.79 -16.83 -20.03
CA GLN A 34 17.73 -16.55 -21.01
C GLN A 34 16.49 -17.42 -20.80
N HIS A 35 16.67 -18.69 -20.44
CA HIS A 35 15.55 -19.60 -20.14
C HIS A 35 14.91 -19.33 -18.77
N ALA A 36 15.65 -18.76 -17.81
CA ALA A 36 15.14 -18.40 -16.50
C ALA A 36 14.29 -17.11 -16.53
N LEU A 37 14.54 -16.19 -17.46
CA LEU A 37 13.84 -14.89 -17.53
C LEU A 37 12.30 -15.03 -17.60
N PRO A 38 11.71 -15.87 -18.48
CA PRO A 38 10.26 -16.05 -18.52
C PRO A 38 9.68 -16.62 -17.22
N VAL A 39 10.44 -17.43 -16.49
CA VAL A 39 10.03 -18.02 -15.21
C VAL A 39 10.08 -16.98 -14.08
N LEU A 40 11.07 -16.08 -14.11
CA LEU A 40 11.22 -15.02 -13.11
C LEU A 40 10.35 -13.79 -13.41
N GLN A 41 9.86 -13.63 -14.64
CA GLN A 41 9.07 -12.48 -15.07
C GLN A 41 7.82 -12.24 -14.19
N PRO A 42 7.00 -13.26 -13.86
CA PRO A 42 5.84 -13.05 -12.99
C PRO A 42 6.22 -12.57 -11.58
N VAL A 43 7.33 -13.07 -11.02
CA VAL A 43 7.86 -12.65 -9.71
C VAL A 43 8.34 -11.21 -9.77
N TYR A 44 9.02 -10.83 -10.86
CA TYR A 44 9.44 -9.46 -11.09
C TYR A 44 8.24 -8.51 -11.19
N ASP A 45 7.21 -8.87 -11.97
CA ASP A 45 6.02 -8.03 -12.11
C ASP A 45 5.24 -7.92 -10.79
N TYR A 46 5.10 -9.01 -10.05
CA TYR A 46 4.52 -9.04 -8.70
C TYR A 46 5.23 -8.07 -7.75
N THR A 47 6.55 -8.23 -7.60
CA THR A 47 7.36 -7.41 -6.69
C THR A 47 7.34 -5.95 -7.11
N ARG A 48 7.50 -5.65 -8.41
CA ARG A 48 7.43 -4.29 -8.95
C ARG A 48 6.09 -3.63 -8.64
N ILE A 49 4.98 -4.34 -8.82
CA ILE A 49 3.64 -3.79 -8.62
C ILE A 49 3.36 -3.54 -7.14
N ILE A 50 3.61 -4.52 -6.28
CA ILE A 50 3.24 -4.43 -4.85
C ILE A 50 4.19 -3.51 -4.07
N GLN A 51 5.42 -3.31 -4.56
CA GLN A 51 6.36 -2.34 -3.99
C GLN A 51 6.18 -0.90 -4.52
N GLY A 52 5.13 -0.65 -5.31
CA GLY A 52 4.78 0.70 -5.78
C GLY A 52 4.46 1.66 -4.63
N THR A 53 4.59 2.97 -4.88
CA THR A 53 4.27 4.02 -3.90
C THR A 53 3.29 5.06 -4.42
N LYS A 54 2.98 5.03 -5.72
CA LYS A 54 2.14 6.04 -6.40
C LYS A 54 0.67 5.63 -6.55
N TYR A 55 0.33 4.40 -6.18
CA TYR A 55 -1.01 3.85 -6.29
C TYR A 55 -1.26 2.91 -5.11
N VAL A 56 -2.53 2.55 -4.92
CA VAL A 56 -2.94 1.62 -3.86
C VAL A 56 -2.36 0.24 -4.15
N THR A 57 -1.44 -0.21 -3.29
CA THR A 57 -0.83 -1.54 -3.40
C THR A 57 -1.57 -2.60 -2.58
N MET A 58 -2.22 -2.21 -1.48
CA MET A 58 -2.81 -3.18 -0.54
C MET A 58 -3.95 -4.00 -1.17
N SER A 59 -4.81 -3.36 -1.95
CA SER A 59 -5.88 -4.05 -2.69
C SER A 59 -5.36 -4.91 -3.85
N LEU A 60 -4.11 -4.72 -4.26
CA LEU A 60 -3.49 -5.48 -5.35
C LEU A 60 -2.81 -6.77 -4.88
N VAL A 61 -2.61 -6.95 -3.57
CA VAL A 61 -1.93 -8.14 -3.03
C VAL A 61 -2.64 -9.42 -3.46
N LEU A 62 -3.96 -9.51 -3.25
CA LEU A 62 -4.74 -10.69 -3.63
C LEU A 62 -4.71 -10.99 -5.13
N PRO A 63 -5.08 -10.04 -6.03
CA PRO A 63 -5.07 -10.32 -7.47
C PRO A 63 -3.68 -10.67 -8.00
N MET A 64 -2.64 -9.99 -7.52
CA MET A 64 -1.27 -10.30 -7.93
C MET A 64 -0.80 -11.67 -7.41
N THR A 65 -1.28 -12.09 -6.24
CA THR A 65 -0.92 -13.39 -5.69
C THR A 65 -1.65 -14.52 -6.41
N ALA A 66 -2.92 -14.31 -6.79
CA ALA A 66 -3.64 -15.23 -7.66
C ALA A 66 -2.91 -15.40 -9.01
N TYR A 67 -2.42 -14.30 -9.59
CA TYR A 67 -1.61 -14.34 -10.81
C TYR A 67 -0.32 -15.17 -10.65
N LEU A 68 0.37 -15.11 -9.52
CA LEU A 68 1.53 -15.97 -9.25
C LEU A 68 1.16 -17.46 -9.17
N ILE A 69 0.05 -17.78 -8.51
CA ILE A 69 -0.45 -19.15 -8.40
C ILE A 69 -0.81 -19.71 -9.78
N GLU A 70 -1.45 -18.91 -10.64
CA GLU A 70 -1.73 -19.27 -12.03
C GLU A 70 -0.45 -19.54 -12.84
N CYS A 71 0.66 -18.90 -12.47
CA CYS A 71 1.97 -19.15 -13.04
C CYS A 71 2.71 -20.34 -12.40
N GLU A 72 2.04 -21.14 -11.55
CA GLU A 72 2.60 -22.28 -10.80
C GLU A 72 3.75 -21.90 -9.84
N LEU A 73 3.77 -20.64 -9.38
CA LEU A 73 4.75 -20.14 -8.42
C LEU A 73 4.16 -20.14 -7.02
N ASP A 74 4.93 -20.62 -6.03
CA ASP A 74 4.52 -20.61 -4.64
C ASP A 74 4.50 -19.17 -4.10
N PRO A 75 3.34 -18.67 -3.61
CA PRO A 75 3.19 -17.32 -3.11
C PRO A 75 3.71 -17.14 -1.67
N THR A 76 4.64 -17.96 -1.17
CA THR A 76 5.32 -17.78 0.14
C THR A 76 6.24 -16.55 0.15
N VAL A 77 5.65 -15.41 -0.21
CA VAL A 77 6.30 -14.12 -0.30
C VAL A 77 5.95 -13.38 0.98
N ASP A 78 6.83 -13.46 1.98
CA ASP A 78 6.83 -12.65 3.23
C ASP A 78 6.99 -11.13 2.96
N LEU A 79 6.71 -10.64 1.75
CA LEU A 79 6.85 -9.24 1.39
C LEU A 79 5.76 -8.35 2.00
N VAL A 80 4.62 -8.93 2.39
CA VAL A 80 3.43 -8.16 2.74
C VAL A 80 3.45 -7.79 4.21
N LEU A 81 3.39 -6.48 4.51
CA LEU A 81 3.42 -5.93 5.87
C LEU A 81 2.13 -6.15 6.66
N ALA A 82 1.02 -6.30 5.95
CA ALA A 82 -0.30 -6.27 6.55
C ALA A 82 -0.74 -7.65 7.04
N ASP A 83 -1.48 -7.64 8.15
CA ASP A 83 -2.24 -8.80 8.59
C ASP A 83 -3.12 -9.26 7.42
N GLY A 84 -3.22 -10.58 7.22
CA GLY A 84 -3.93 -11.12 6.05
C GLY A 84 -5.38 -10.64 5.90
N SER A 85 -6.02 -10.29 7.03
CA SER A 85 -7.35 -9.68 7.05
C SER A 85 -7.39 -8.30 6.38
N ASP A 86 -6.35 -7.49 6.51
CA ASP A 86 -6.33 -6.12 6.00
C ASP A 86 -6.21 -6.12 4.47
N CYS A 87 -5.47 -7.06 3.89
CA CYS A 87 -5.42 -7.27 2.44
C CYS A 87 -6.80 -7.63 1.88
N ILE A 88 -7.53 -8.50 2.58
CA ILE A 88 -8.90 -8.91 2.22
C ILE A 88 -9.85 -7.72 2.29
N VAL A 89 -9.83 -6.98 3.39
CA VAL A 89 -10.67 -5.79 3.59
C VAL A 89 -10.37 -4.73 2.52
N SER A 90 -9.09 -4.48 2.25
CA SER A 90 -8.63 -3.54 1.21
C SER A 90 -9.11 -3.96 -0.17
N THR A 91 -9.04 -5.24 -0.50
CA THR A 91 -9.49 -5.76 -1.81
C THR A 91 -11.00 -5.57 -2.00
N LEU A 92 -11.80 -5.80 -0.95
CA LEU A 92 -13.25 -5.58 -1.02
C LEU A 92 -13.63 -4.08 -1.06
N LEU A 93 -12.80 -3.22 -0.48
CA LEU A 93 -12.93 -1.75 -0.54
C LEU A 93 -12.43 -1.17 -1.88
N ASP A 94 -11.75 -1.95 -2.72
CA ASP A 94 -11.41 -1.56 -4.07
C ASP A 94 -12.64 -1.76 -4.99
N PRO A 95 -13.14 -0.71 -5.64
CA PRO A 95 -14.31 -0.80 -6.52
C PRO A 95 -14.15 -1.79 -7.67
N ARG A 96 -12.91 -2.11 -8.07
CA ARG A 96 -12.58 -3.06 -9.15
C ARG A 96 -12.64 -4.51 -8.70
N PHE A 97 -12.36 -4.78 -7.42
CA PHE A 97 -12.25 -6.14 -6.86
C PHE A 97 -13.34 -6.44 -5.82
N LYS A 98 -14.39 -5.62 -5.76
CA LYS A 98 -15.54 -5.81 -4.86
C LYS A 98 -16.17 -7.20 -4.93
N ASN A 99 -16.24 -7.79 -6.13
CA ASN A 99 -16.74 -9.14 -6.37
C ASN A 99 -15.62 -10.17 -6.57
N TRP A 100 -14.43 -9.93 -6.00
CA TRP A 100 -13.33 -10.88 -6.04
C TRP A 100 -13.77 -12.27 -5.58
N ASP A 101 -13.27 -13.28 -6.29
CA ASP A 101 -13.48 -14.68 -5.96
C ASP A 101 -12.35 -15.13 -5.02
N PHE A 102 -12.72 -15.58 -3.83
CA PHE A 102 -11.77 -16.00 -2.80
C PHE A 102 -11.50 -17.50 -2.83
N ASP A 103 -12.22 -18.24 -3.68
CA ASP A 103 -12.08 -19.68 -3.79
C ASP A 103 -10.67 -20.03 -4.31
N GLY A 104 -9.92 -20.83 -3.55
CA GLY A 104 -8.56 -21.25 -3.92
C GLY A 104 -7.42 -20.30 -3.54
N CYS A 105 -7.71 -19.16 -2.88
CA CYS A 105 -6.65 -18.33 -2.30
C CYS A 105 -6.01 -19.02 -1.09
N ASN A 106 -4.93 -19.78 -1.31
CA ASN A 106 -4.16 -20.47 -0.27
C ASN A 106 -3.33 -19.53 0.63
N ILE A 107 -3.51 -18.22 0.46
CA ILE A 107 -2.71 -17.15 1.05
C ILE A 107 -3.09 -16.93 2.52
N TYR A 108 -4.36 -17.18 2.88
CA TYR A 108 -4.88 -16.91 4.21
C TYR A 108 -5.76 -18.08 4.71
N ASP A 109 -5.57 -18.46 5.98
CA ASP A 109 -6.31 -19.53 6.68
C ASP A 109 -6.24 -20.93 6.00
N GLY A 110 -5.09 -21.27 5.44
CA GLY A 110 -4.83 -22.59 4.85
C GLY A 110 -5.73 -22.94 3.66
N GLY A 111 -6.16 -21.94 2.88
CA GLY A 111 -6.96 -22.12 1.68
C GLY A 111 -8.47 -22.25 1.90
N ASN A 112 -8.96 -22.01 3.12
CA ASN A 112 -10.39 -22.09 3.46
C ASN A 112 -11.07 -20.71 3.53
N MET A 113 -10.48 -19.68 2.91
CA MET A 113 -11.10 -18.36 2.83
C MET A 113 -12.23 -18.40 1.79
N THR A 114 -13.43 -17.95 2.18
CA THR A 114 -14.60 -17.85 1.30
C THR A 114 -15.10 -16.41 1.25
N ARG A 115 -15.89 -16.07 0.23
CA ARG A 115 -16.49 -14.74 0.11
C ARG A 115 -17.30 -14.32 1.34
N ASP A 116 -18.03 -15.26 1.96
CA ASP A 116 -18.82 -14.98 3.16
C ASP A 116 -17.93 -14.63 4.37
N ARG A 117 -16.80 -15.33 4.52
CA ARG A 117 -15.83 -15.04 5.59
C ARG A 117 -15.14 -13.70 5.35
N ALA A 118 -14.73 -13.42 4.11
CA ALA A 118 -14.17 -12.13 3.72
C ALA A 118 -15.16 -10.98 3.98
N MET A 119 -16.43 -11.17 3.64
CA MET A 119 -17.49 -10.21 3.92
C MET A 119 -17.70 -10.03 5.44
N SER A 120 -17.63 -11.11 6.22
CA SER A 120 -17.70 -11.02 7.68
C SER A 120 -16.54 -10.18 8.24
N LEU A 121 -15.31 -10.37 7.75
CA LEU A 121 -14.15 -9.57 8.16
C LEU A 121 -14.36 -8.08 7.84
N LEU A 122 -14.84 -7.76 6.63
CA LEU A 122 -15.18 -6.39 6.24
C LEU A 122 -16.24 -5.78 7.17
N ARG A 123 -17.29 -6.54 7.51
CA ARG A 123 -18.34 -6.09 8.44
C ARG A 123 -17.81 -5.88 9.84
N THR A 124 -16.95 -6.76 10.34
CA THR A 124 -16.30 -6.62 11.63
C THR A 124 -15.41 -5.38 11.66
N ALA A 125 -14.55 -5.20 10.64
CA ALA A 125 -13.71 -4.01 10.49
C ALA A 125 -14.56 -2.73 10.48
N TRP A 126 -15.67 -2.73 9.73
CA TRP A 126 -16.62 -1.62 9.70
C TRP A 126 -17.28 -1.34 11.05
N THR A 127 -17.69 -2.38 11.78
CA THR A 127 -18.26 -2.21 13.12
C THR A 127 -17.25 -1.68 14.14
N ASN A 128 -15.97 -2.01 13.98
CA ASN A 128 -14.87 -1.49 14.79
C ASN A 128 -14.44 -0.09 14.37
N PHE A 129 -14.66 0.28 13.10
CA PHE A 129 -14.35 1.60 12.58
C PHE A 129 -15.36 2.66 13.03
N LYS A 130 -16.67 2.36 12.98
CA LYS A 130 -17.74 3.27 13.45
C LYS A 130 -17.51 3.87 14.85
N PRO A 131 -17.09 3.12 15.88
CA PRO A 131 -16.80 3.70 17.19
C PRO A 131 -15.61 4.67 17.16
N THR A 132 -14.62 4.50 16.26
CA THR A 132 -13.51 5.45 16.07
C THR A 132 -14.01 6.78 15.52
N VAL A 133 -14.85 6.76 14.49
CA VAL A 133 -15.38 7.98 13.86
C VAL A 133 -16.31 8.74 14.82
N ALA A 134 -17.12 8.02 15.61
CA ALA A 134 -17.96 8.63 16.63
C ALA A 134 -17.13 9.31 17.72
N ALA A 135 -16.00 8.72 18.11
CA ALA A 135 -15.07 9.29 19.09
C ALA A 135 -14.28 10.48 18.53
N GLU A 136 -13.90 10.48 17.25
CA GLU A 136 -13.25 11.61 16.58
C GLU A 136 -14.19 12.78 16.31
N ALA A 137 -15.44 12.50 15.92
CA ALA A 137 -16.48 13.52 15.79
C ALA A 137 -16.78 14.21 17.12
N ALA A 138 -16.70 13.48 18.24
CA ALA A 138 -16.81 14.04 19.59
C ALA A 138 -15.54 14.80 20.04
N ARG A 139 -14.39 14.53 19.41
CA ARG A 139 -13.08 15.16 19.74
C ARG A 139 -12.72 16.36 18.89
N SER A 140 -13.43 16.67 17.81
CA SER A 140 -13.18 17.89 17.04
C SER A 140 -13.62 19.13 17.85
N PRO A 141 -12.71 19.99 18.35
CA PRO A 141 -13.10 21.32 18.74
C PRO A 141 -13.48 22.08 17.46
N ALA A 142 -14.64 22.71 17.45
CA ALA A 142 -15.01 23.66 16.42
C ALA A 142 -13.92 24.75 16.37
N VAL A 143 -13.03 24.69 15.38
CA VAL A 143 -12.11 25.78 15.07
C VAL A 143 -12.98 26.94 14.58
N GLN A 144 -13.20 27.90 15.47
CA GLN A 144 -13.82 29.18 15.12
C GLN A 144 -12.82 29.96 14.26
N ALA A 145 -12.86 29.73 12.96
CA ALA A 145 -12.30 30.67 11.99
C ALA A 145 -13.18 31.94 12.03
N SER A 146 -12.74 32.92 12.82
CA SER A 146 -13.30 34.27 12.78
C SER A 146 -12.60 35.02 11.65
N ASP A 147 -13.18 34.99 10.46
CA ASP A 147 -12.86 35.92 9.38
C ASP A 147 -13.91 37.05 9.37
N PRO A 148 -13.56 38.28 9.77
CA PRO A 148 -14.48 39.40 9.75
C PRO A 148 -14.33 40.14 8.42
N ARG A 149 -15.06 39.72 7.36
CA ARG A 149 -15.60 40.56 6.26
C ARG A 149 -16.14 39.71 5.10
N SER A 150 -17.44 39.42 5.11
CA SER A 150 -18.26 39.52 3.89
C SER A 150 -19.74 39.59 4.26
N PHE A 151 -20.38 40.62 3.73
CA PHE A 151 -21.76 41.05 3.96
C PHE A 151 -22.58 40.54 2.76
N GLY A 152 -23.64 39.76 2.99
CA GLY A 152 -24.46 39.22 1.90
C GLY A 152 -25.59 38.30 2.35
N GLU A 153 -26.77 38.90 2.51
CA GLU A 153 -28.09 38.38 2.87
C GLU A 153 -28.48 36.97 2.36
N ALA A 154 -29.03 36.14 3.26
CA ALA A 154 -30.21 35.29 3.01
C ALA A 154 -30.77 34.68 4.32
N SER A 155 -31.19 35.53 5.27
CA SER A 155 -31.80 35.11 6.55
C SER A 155 -33.30 34.75 6.45
N PHE A 156 -33.82 34.40 5.27
CA PHE A 156 -35.27 34.25 5.03
C PHE A 156 -35.79 32.87 4.64
N LEU A 157 -34.94 31.83 4.52
CA LEU A 157 -35.39 30.45 4.27
C LEU A 157 -35.21 29.54 5.49
N ARG A 158 -35.61 30.03 6.68
CA ARG A 158 -35.86 29.18 7.85
C ARG A 158 -37.31 28.68 7.78
N LYS A 159 -37.56 27.68 6.92
CA LYS A 159 -38.84 26.96 6.93
C LYS A 159 -38.76 25.79 7.91
N LYS A 160 -39.49 25.95 9.01
CA LYS A 160 -39.68 24.98 10.08
C LYS A 160 -40.73 23.95 9.64
N THR A 161 -40.30 22.73 9.38
CA THR A 161 -41.11 21.50 9.37
C THR A 161 -40.15 20.39 9.85
N GLY A 162 -40.31 19.73 10.99
CA GLY A 162 -41.53 19.22 11.59
C GLY A 162 -41.64 17.73 11.25
N ALA A 163 -41.42 16.89 12.27
CA ALA A 163 -41.60 15.44 12.32
C ALA A 163 -40.53 14.53 11.68
N SER A 164 -39.76 13.90 12.56
CA SER A 164 -38.97 12.70 12.36
C SER A 164 -39.85 11.51 11.97
N THR A 165 -39.59 10.93 10.81
CA THR A 165 -39.79 9.49 10.56
C THR A 165 -38.45 8.80 10.78
N PRO A 166 -38.37 7.64 11.46
CA PRO A 166 -37.13 6.87 11.53
C PRO A 166 -36.91 6.24 10.16
N VAL A 167 -36.37 7.01 9.22
CA VAL A 167 -35.77 6.44 8.02
C VAL A 167 -34.58 5.66 8.55
N VAL A 168 -34.69 4.33 8.53
CA VAL A 168 -33.53 3.44 8.70
C VAL A 168 -32.53 3.91 7.65
N LYS A 169 -31.53 4.71 8.06
CA LYS A 169 -30.43 5.07 7.19
C LYS A 169 -29.80 3.74 6.81
N LYS A 170 -29.93 3.34 5.55
CA LYS A 170 -29.19 2.20 5.01
C LYS A 170 -27.73 2.36 5.43
N ASP A 171 -27.12 1.27 5.89
CA ASP A 171 -25.73 1.31 6.28
C ASP A 171 -24.90 1.77 5.08
N GLN A 172 -23.98 2.72 5.26
CA GLN A 172 -23.22 3.25 4.13
C GLN A 172 -22.40 2.15 3.44
N LEU A 173 -21.94 1.15 4.22
CA LEU A 173 -21.28 -0.01 3.66
C LEU A 173 -22.20 -0.84 2.76
N ASP A 174 -23.48 -1.00 3.12
CA ASP A 174 -24.47 -1.65 2.23
C ASP A 174 -24.69 -0.84 0.95
N CYS A 175 -24.73 0.48 1.06
CA CYS A 175 -24.81 1.35 -0.10
C CYS A 175 -23.62 1.16 -1.04
N TYR A 176 -22.38 1.15 -0.52
CA TYR A 176 -21.18 0.87 -1.31
C TYR A 176 -21.23 -0.51 -2.00
N LEU A 177 -21.59 -1.55 -1.24
CA LEU A 177 -21.65 -2.92 -1.76
C LEU A 177 -22.75 -3.10 -2.82
N SER A 178 -23.78 -2.27 -2.80
CA SER A 178 -24.84 -2.27 -3.82
C SER A 178 -24.46 -1.55 -5.12
N LEU A 179 -23.40 -0.73 -5.12
CA LEU A 179 -22.90 -0.09 -6.34
C LEU A 179 -22.31 -1.14 -7.28
N PRO A 180 -22.42 -0.96 -8.61
CA PRO A 180 -21.76 -1.84 -9.57
C PRO A 180 -20.25 -1.91 -9.31
N GLN A 181 -19.65 -3.02 -9.73
CA GLN A 181 -18.19 -3.15 -9.77
C GLN A 181 -17.67 -2.35 -10.96
N GLU A 182 -16.59 -1.60 -10.74
CA GLU A 182 -15.92 -0.85 -11.79
C GLU A 182 -15.03 -1.78 -12.63
N ALA A 183 -14.85 -1.45 -13.91
CA ALA A 183 -13.96 -2.19 -14.79
C ALA A 183 -12.49 -1.96 -14.38
N ASN A 184 -11.65 -2.98 -14.54
CA ASN A 184 -10.21 -2.85 -14.33
C ASN A 184 -9.57 -2.28 -15.61
N GLU A 185 -9.82 -1.00 -15.88
CA GLU A 185 -9.28 -0.27 -17.02
C GLU A 185 -7.90 0.34 -16.71
N ASP A 186 -7.07 0.43 -17.75
CA ASP A 186 -5.76 1.08 -17.66
C ASP A 186 -5.92 2.56 -17.26
N GLY A 187 -5.27 2.96 -16.17
CA GLY A 187 -5.33 4.33 -15.65
C GLY A 187 -6.45 4.60 -14.65
N PHE A 188 -7.22 3.60 -14.22
CA PHE A 188 -8.19 3.77 -13.14
C PHE A 188 -7.50 4.05 -11.80
N ASP A 189 -7.78 5.21 -11.20
CA ASP A 189 -7.30 5.59 -9.88
C ASP A 189 -8.40 5.39 -8.82
N VAL A 190 -8.17 4.41 -7.95
CA VAL A 190 -9.07 4.02 -6.85
C VAL A 190 -9.30 5.16 -5.86
N MET A 191 -8.27 5.96 -5.58
CA MET A 191 -8.35 7.05 -4.61
C MET A 191 -9.14 8.23 -5.18
N VAL A 192 -8.98 8.51 -6.48
CA VAL A 192 -9.80 9.51 -7.17
C VAL A 192 -11.28 9.10 -7.16
N TRP A 193 -11.58 7.83 -7.49
CA TRP A 193 -12.95 7.31 -7.43
C TRP A 193 -13.56 7.47 -6.02
N TRP A 194 -12.81 7.12 -4.98
CA TRP A 194 -13.25 7.27 -3.60
C TRP A 194 -13.48 8.73 -3.21
N ASN A 195 -12.66 9.65 -3.70
CA ASN A 195 -12.81 11.09 -3.47
C ASN A 195 -14.10 11.65 -4.10
N GLU A 196 -14.47 11.16 -5.28
CA GLU A 196 -15.75 11.52 -5.92
C GLU A 196 -16.96 11.04 -5.11
N LYS A 197 -16.84 9.86 -4.46
CA LYS A 197 -17.88 9.28 -3.60
C LYS A 197 -17.85 9.75 -2.15
N ALA A 198 -16.88 10.58 -1.76
CA ALA A 198 -16.71 11.04 -0.39
C ALA A 198 -17.93 11.81 0.15
N LYS A 199 -18.69 12.49 -0.71
CA LYS A 199 -19.92 13.20 -0.32
C LYS A 199 -21.08 12.27 -0.02
N ASP A 200 -21.18 11.18 -0.77
CA ASP A 200 -22.28 10.22 -0.68
C ASP A 200 -22.02 9.17 0.41
N LEU A 201 -20.75 8.80 0.60
CA LEU A 201 -20.29 7.72 1.47
C LEU A 201 -19.13 8.18 2.40
N PRO A 202 -19.31 9.22 3.22
CA PRO A 202 -18.22 9.86 3.96
C PRO A 202 -17.55 8.94 5.00
N ASP A 203 -18.30 8.03 5.63
CA ASP A 203 -17.74 7.14 6.65
C ASP A 203 -17.00 5.97 6.00
N VAL A 204 -17.54 5.40 4.93
CA VAL A 204 -16.86 4.33 4.17
C VAL A 204 -15.62 4.89 3.47
N PHE A 205 -15.68 6.11 2.95
CA PHE A 205 -14.52 6.80 2.38
C PHE A 205 -13.37 6.88 3.38
N ARG A 206 -13.63 7.27 4.63
CA ARG A 206 -12.58 7.32 5.66
C ARG A 206 -12.00 5.95 5.98
N MET A 207 -12.84 4.90 6.02
CA MET A 207 -12.35 3.53 6.18
C MET A 207 -11.50 3.10 4.98
N ALA A 208 -11.94 3.42 3.76
CA ALA A 208 -11.20 3.13 2.54
C ALA A 208 -9.82 3.79 2.55
N LEU A 209 -9.70 5.06 2.97
CA LEU A 209 -8.41 5.72 3.13
C LEU A 209 -7.49 5.01 4.13
N GLN A 210 -8.02 4.49 5.24
CA GLN A 210 -7.23 3.79 6.25
C GLN A 210 -6.63 2.49 5.71
N PHE A 211 -7.43 1.68 5.00
CA PHE A 211 -7.00 0.37 4.51
C PHE A 211 -6.23 0.49 3.18
N LEU A 212 -6.74 1.25 2.21
CA LEU A 212 -6.11 1.43 0.89
C LEU A 212 -4.88 2.34 0.94
N GLY A 213 -4.82 3.27 1.90
CA GLY A 213 -3.67 4.16 2.08
C GLY A 213 -2.45 3.45 2.69
N CYS A 214 -2.61 2.23 3.20
CA CYS A 214 -1.51 1.46 3.73
C CYS A 214 -0.68 0.84 2.58
N PRO A 215 0.64 1.04 2.54
CA PRO A 215 1.47 0.34 1.57
C PRO A 215 1.53 -1.16 1.89
N ALA A 216 1.60 -1.99 0.86
CA ALA A 216 1.67 -3.43 1.04
C ALA A 216 3.04 -3.90 1.55
N THR A 217 4.11 -3.13 1.30
CA THR A 217 5.51 -3.52 1.61
C THR A 217 6.29 -2.39 2.26
N THR A 218 7.37 -2.71 2.98
CA THR A 218 8.33 -1.72 3.51
C THR A 218 9.25 -1.14 2.43
N ALA A 219 9.20 -1.64 1.20
CA ALA A 219 10.17 -1.33 0.16
C ALA A 219 10.27 0.18 -0.13
N GLY A 220 9.16 0.93 -0.04
CA GLY A 220 9.19 2.40 -0.19
C GLY A 220 10.01 3.10 0.90
N VAL A 221 9.87 2.64 2.13
CA VAL A 221 10.59 3.13 3.30
C VAL A 221 12.07 2.72 3.21
N GLU A 222 12.35 1.46 2.85
CA GLU A 222 13.70 0.94 2.64
C GLU A 222 14.45 1.68 1.53
N ARG A 223 13.80 2.04 0.43
CA ARG A 223 14.40 2.85 -0.64
C ARG A 223 14.78 4.24 -0.13
N THR A 224 13.91 4.85 0.67
CA THR A 224 14.16 6.16 1.28
C THR A 224 15.34 6.11 2.25
N PHE A 225 15.39 5.10 3.13
CA PHE A 225 16.49 4.90 4.05
C PHE A 225 17.80 4.50 3.35
N SER A 226 17.74 3.70 2.29
CA SER A 226 18.93 3.37 1.48
C SER A 226 19.50 4.60 0.79
N ALA A 227 18.64 5.48 0.29
CA ALA A 227 19.07 6.76 -0.27
C ALA A 227 19.68 7.67 0.79
N ALA A 228 19.06 7.76 1.98
CA ALA A 228 19.60 8.52 3.10
C ALA A 228 20.93 7.96 3.60
N GLY A 229 21.08 6.63 3.66
CA GLY A 229 22.33 5.95 4.01
C GLY A 229 23.46 6.30 3.04
N ARG A 230 23.18 6.37 1.73
CA ARG A 230 24.17 6.86 0.74
C ARG A 230 24.53 8.34 0.92
N MET A 231 23.61 9.16 1.43
CA MET A 231 23.90 10.56 1.74
C MET A 231 24.75 10.70 3.02
N HIS A 232 24.63 9.74 3.92
CA HIS A 232 25.42 9.57 5.15
C HIS A 232 26.51 8.49 4.97
N ASP A 233 27.27 8.59 3.88
CA ASP A 233 28.41 7.70 3.63
C ASP A 233 29.59 8.03 4.58
N ASP A 234 30.58 7.14 4.68
CA ASP A 234 31.65 7.18 5.68
C ASP A 234 32.44 8.51 5.75
N LEU A 235 32.39 9.30 4.68
CA LEU A 235 33.02 10.62 4.52
C LEU A 235 32.20 11.80 5.11
N ARG A 236 30.96 11.57 5.56
CA ARG A 236 30.00 12.61 6.03
C ARG A 236 29.37 12.33 7.40
N LYS A 237 30.06 11.57 8.27
CA LYS A 237 29.64 11.18 9.63
C LYS A 237 29.38 12.33 10.63
N ASN A 238 29.53 13.59 10.22
CA ASN A 238 29.37 14.77 11.08
C ASN A 238 28.13 15.60 10.74
N THR A 239 27.10 14.97 10.16
CA THR A 239 25.82 15.64 9.88
C THR A 239 24.95 15.56 11.12
N GLU A 240 24.46 16.71 11.60
CA GLU A 240 23.56 16.75 12.76
C GLU A 240 22.23 16.05 12.46
N GLU A 241 21.64 15.41 13.48
CA GLU A 241 20.40 14.63 13.38
C GLU A 241 19.25 15.42 12.74
N ASP A 242 19.10 16.70 13.12
CA ASP A 242 18.10 17.60 12.54
C ASP A 242 18.26 17.78 11.02
N THR A 243 19.50 17.82 10.52
CA THR A 243 19.75 17.98 9.08
C THR A 243 19.37 16.71 8.33
N LEU A 244 19.65 15.54 8.92
CA LEU A 244 19.25 14.25 8.35
C LEU A 244 17.72 14.12 8.27
N GLU A 245 17.03 14.52 9.33
CA GLU A 245 15.56 14.52 9.36
C GLU A 245 14.97 15.43 8.27
N HIS A 246 15.49 16.65 8.13
CA HIS A 246 15.03 17.58 7.09
C HIS A 246 15.26 17.02 5.68
N MET A 247 16.41 16.39 5.41
CA MET A 247 16.67 15.76 4.12
C MET A 247 15.73 14.58 3.85
N LEU A 248 15.45 13.76 4.86
CA LEU A 248 14.49 12.66 4.75
C LEU A 248 13.08 13.20 4.43
N ARG A 249 12.62 14.24 5.12
CA ARG A 249 11.31 14.86 4.86
C ARG A 249 11.19 15.41 3.44
N VAL A 250 12.21 16.11 2.94
CA VAL A 250 12.22 16.62 1.55
C VAL A 250 12.13 15.46 0.57
N ARG A 251 12.91 14.39 0.78
CA ARG A 251 12.89 13.22 -0.11
C ARG A 251 11.57 12.46 -0.11
N ILE A 252 10.92 12.35 1.04
CA ILE A 252 9.59 11.73 1.12
C ILE A 252 8.58 12.58 0.33
N SER A 253 8.67 13.92 0.42
CA SER A 253 7.83 14.82 -0.36
C SER A 253 8.01 14.63 -1.88
N ASP A 254 9.26 14.57 -2.35
CA ASP A 254 9.57 14.39 -3.79
C ASP A 254 9.14 13.02 -4.35
N CYS A 255 9.04 11.99 -3.50
CA CYS A 255 8.59 10.66 -3.90
C CYS A 255 7.07 10.53 -4.01
N CYS A 256 6.32 11.46 -3.39
CA CYS A 256 4.85 11.47 -3.36
C CYS A 256 4.22 12.32 -4.49
N GLU A 257 5.00 13.15 -5.18
CA GLU A 257 4.62 13.84 -6.43
C GLU A 257 4.90 12.95 -7.68
#